data_AF-A0A838E2R3-F1
#
_entry.id   AF-A0A838E2R3-F1
#
_cell.length_a   1.000
_cell.length_b   1.000
_cell.length_c   1.000
_cell.angle_alpha   90.00
_cell.angle_beta   90.00
_cell.angle_gamma   90.00
#
_symmetry.space_group_name_H-M   'P 1'
#
loop_
_entity.id
_entity.type
_entity.pdbx_description
1 polymer ?
#
loop_
_entity_poly.entity_id
_entity_poly.type
_entity_poly.pdbx_seq_one_letter_code
_entity_poly.pdbx_strand_id
1 'polypeptide(L)'
;RALCNLEYPYGINPVNLIRKRSVLSTIAYTLHKALPEEFPLDSCYFYSWEGHLTFSSRWKAAQRLYPILKNHRGPITLITHSHGANVALYLAKCAQLDGNENFTIDRLIVLAPPVQEATKQYAYSPVFKEIYNFYSTADFMQVADMQKAYTESYKEAPPGTFIPLFSERTYAPAPHIRQVRMLIDGQSISHLHFLLTRFIKHLPLLLTLAQNSGEYASTSHCSIVNIPRGNALPYHLVEGQLKNNYIPRSQYDRIRRLAPLKSN
;
A
#
# COMPACT_ATOMS: atom_id res chain seq x y z
N ARG A 1 -2.97 35.47 8.65
CA ARG A 1 -2.02 35.59 7.52
C ARG A 1 -2.58 34.75 6.38
N ALA A 2 -3.03 35.39 5.30
CA ALA A 2 -3.60 34.74 4.14
C ALA A 2 -2.58 33.75 3.56
N LEU A 3 -2.92 32.46 3.61
CA LEU A 3 -2.23 31.45 2.80
C LEU A 3 -2.64 31.75 1.37
N CYS A 4 -1.67 32.12 0.52
CA CYS A 4 -1.88 32.14 -0.92
C CYS A 4 -2.46 30.77 -1.31
N ASN A 5 -3.69 30.77 -1.81
CA ASN A 5 -4.30 29.60 -2.45
C ASN A 5 -3.53 29.35 -3.75
N LEU A 6 -2.35 28.75 -3.67
CA LEU A 6 -1.83 27.98 -4.79
C LEU A 6 -2.78 26.80 -4.95
N GLU A 7 -3.72 26.91 -5.88
CA GLU A 7 -4.46 25.76 -6.39
C GLU A 7 -3.43 24.86 -7.09
N TYR A 8 -2.88 23.92 -6.34
CA TYR A 8 -2.14 22.84 -6.96
C TYR A 8 -3.11 22.04 -7.83
N PRO A 9 -2.71 21.66 -9.05
CA PRO A 9 -3.60 21.00 -9.99
C PRO A 9 -4.20 19.73 -9.37
N TYR A 10 -5.53 19.64 -9.47
CA TYR A 10 -6.32 18.42 -9.30
C TYR A 10 -6.10 17.63 -7.99
N GLY A 11 -5.86 18.28 -6.85
CA GLY A 11 -5.90 17.61 -5.54
C GLY A 11 -4.59 16.97 -5.08
N ILE A 12 -3.47 17.28 -5.73
CA ILE A 12 -2.13 17.07 -5.16
C ILE A 12 -1.79 18.25 -4.23
N ASN A 13 -1.33 17.97 -3.02
CA ASN A 13 -0.95 19.00 -2.05
C ASN A 13 0.47 18.70 -1.52
N PRO A 14 1.42 19.64 -1.60
CA PRO A 14 2.72 19.43 -0.98
C PRO A 14 2.57 19.31 0.55
N VAL A 15 3.43 18.51 1.18
CA VAL A 15 3.36 18.25 2.63
C VAL A 15 3.35 19.53 3.47
N ASN A 16 4.09 20.57 3.05
CA ASN A 16 4.20 21.83 3.76
C ASN A 16 2.87 22.62 3.84
N LEU A 17 1.91 22.35 2.96
CA LEU A 17 0.57 22.94 2.98
C LEU A 17 -0.47 22.10 3.74
N ILE A 18 -0.12 20.87 4.10
CA ILE A 18 -1.00 20.03 4.91
C ILE A 18 -1.08 20.54 6.34
N ARG A 19 -2.30 20.55 6.89
CA ARG A 19 -2.54 20.91 8.29
C ARG A 19 -1.64 20.10 9.23
N LYS A 20 -0.84 20.82 10.02
CA LYS A 20 0.00 20.23 11.07
C LYS A 20 -0.84 19.35 12.00
N ARG A 21 -0.30 18.18 12.38
CA ARG A 21 -0.93 17.17 13.25
C ARG A 21 -2.10 16.41 12.62
N SER A 22 -2.34 16.53 11.31
CA SER A 22 -3.20 15.60 10.58
C SER A 22 -2.54 14.21 10.46
N VAL A 23 -3.35 13.17 10.17
CA VAL A 23 -2.83 11.82 9.87
C VAL A 23 -1.83 11.87 8.71
N LEU A 24 -2.16 12.57 7.63
CA LEU A 24 -1.29 12.74 6.47
C LEU A 24 0.05 13.38 6.87
N SER A 25 0.02 14.52 7.57
CA SER A 25 1.27 15.14 8.04
C SER A 25 2.07 14.18 8.93
N THR A 26 1.42 13.46 9.84
CA THR A 26 2.07 12.47 10.71
C THR A 26 2.77 11.39 9.89
N ILE A 27 2.16 10.88 8.83
CA ILE A 27 2.76 9.88 7.93
C ILE A 27 4.02 10.44 7.27
N ALA A 28 3.93 11.60 6.61
CA ALA A 28 5.06 12.20 5.90
C ALA A 28 6.25 12.49 6.84
N TYR A 29 6.00 13.13 7.98
CA TYR A 29 7.06 13.41 8.95
C TYR A 29 7.62 12.14 9.60
N THR A 30 6.82 11.08 9.77
CA THR A 30 7.30 9.80 10.27
C THR A 30 8.22 9.12 9.26
N LEU A 31 7.86 9.09 7.99
CA LEU A 31 8.70 8.54 6.91
C LEU A 31 9.99 9.33 6.77
N HIS A 32 9.89 10.66 6.69
CA HIS A 32 11.04 11.54 6.60
C HIS A 32 11.98 11.35 7.80
N LYS A 33 11.46 11.28 9.03
CA LYS A 33 12.29 11.02 10.21
C LYS A 33 12.98 9.65 10.17
N ALA A 34 12.33 8.64 9.60
CA ALA A 34 12.89 7.30 9.50
C ALA A 34 13.99 7.20 8.44
N LEU A 35 13.81 7.85 7.28
CA LEU A 35 14.80 7.87 6.20
C LEU A 35 14.67 9.15 5.35
N PRO A 36 15.36 10.25 5.74
CA PRO A 36 15.20 11.56 5.11
C PRO A 36 15.55 11.60 3.62
N GLU A 37 16.60 10.87 3.22
CA GLU A 37 17.09 10.83 1.84
C GLU A 37 16.09 10.17 0.88
N GLU A 38 15.32 9.21 1.38
CA GLU A 38 14.33 8.48 0.58
C GLU A 38 12.95 9.16 0.59
N PHE A 39 12.63 9.86 1.68
CA PHE A 39 11.37 10.58 1.86
C PHE A 39 11.60 12.07 2.21
N PRO A 40 12.24 12.85 1.33
CA PRO A 40 12.44 14.27 1.55
C PRO A 40 11.11 15.02 1.51
N LEU A 41 10.89 15.96 2.45
CA LEU A 41 9.62 16.67 2.56
C LEU A 41 9.36 17.61 1.38
N ASP A 42 10.41 18.15 0.76
CA ASP A 42 10.31 19.13 -0.33
C ASP A 42 9.81 18.53 -1.64
N SER A 43 9.92 17.22 -1.83
CA SER A 43 9.34 16.48 -2.96
C SER A 43 8.26 15.48 -2.52
N CYS A 44 7.71 15.65 -1.33
CA CYS A 44 6.62 14.82 -0.83
C CYS A 44 5.27 15.52 -1.03
N TYR A 45 4.31 14.78 -1.61
CA TYR A 45 2.98 15.28 -1.94
C TYR A 45 1.90 14.28 -1.56
N PHE A 46 0.71 14.80 -1.23
CA PHE A 46 -0.49 14.00 -1.03
C PHE A 46 -1.47 14.21 -2.17
N TYR A 47 -1.86 13.12 -2.81
CA TYR A 47 -2.97 13.12 -3.75
C TYR A 47 -4.25 12.65 -3.05
N SER A 48 -5.31 13.44 -3.15
CA SER A 48 -6.65 13.08 -2.66
C SER A 48 -7.60 12.83 -3.81
N TRP A 49 -8.54 11.92 -3.62
CA TRP A 49 -9.60 11.60 -4.57
C TRP A 49 -10.92 11.43 -3.81
N GLU A 50 -12.02 11.29 -4.55
CA GLU A 50 -13.39 11.32 -3.98
C GLU A 50 -13.68 10.18 -3.00
N GLY A 51 -12.93 9.07 -3.05
CA GLY A 51 -13.05 7.95 -2.12
C GLY A 51 -14.24 7.02 -2.37
N HIS A 52 -15.00 7.23 -3.46
CA HIS A 52 -16.08 6.32 -3.83
C HIS A 52 -15.54 4.95 -4.25
N LEU A 53 -16.21 3.88 -3.83
CA LEU A 53 -15.78 2.50 -4.11
C LEU A 53 -15.99 2.06 -5.57
N THR A 54 -16.59 2.90 -6.42
CA THR A 54 -16.87 2.56 -7.82
C THR A 54 -15.59 2.59 -8.66
N PHE A 55 -15.50 1.65 -9.61
CA PHE A 55 -14.39 1.62 -10.59
C PHE A 55 -14.29 2.92 -11.38
N SER A 56 -15.43 3.52 -11.73
CA SER A 56 -15.49 4.78 -12.46
C SER A 56 -14.89 5.96 -11.67
N SER A 57 -15.10 6.04 -10.36
CA SER A 57 -14.47 7.08 -9.53
C SER A 57 -12.95 6.88 -9.45
N ARG A 58 -12.50 5.63 -9.28
CA ARG A 58 -11.07 5.28 -9.25
C ARG A 58 -10.38 5.55 -10.58
N TRP A 59 -11.05 5.25 -11.69
CA TRP A 59 -10.58 5.57 -13.04
C TRP A 59 -10.45 7.08 -13.26
N LYS A 60 -11.49 7.87 -12.91
CA LYS A 60 -11.43 9.34 -12.99
C LYS A 60 -10.31 9.92 -12.13
N ALA A 61 -10.08 9.37 -10.95
CA ALA A 61 -8.97 9.77 -10.10
C ALA A 61 -7.61 9.49 -10.76
N ALA A 62 -7.45 8.36 -11.45
CA ALA A 62 -6.23 8.08 -12.19
C ALA A 62 -6.04 9.02 -13.39
N GLN A 63 -7.11 9.31 -14.13
CA GLN A 63 -7.08 10.25 -15.26
C GLN A 63 -6.68 11.67 -14.83
N ARG A 64 -7.02 12.08 -13.60
CA ARG A 64 -6.59 13.37 -13.03
C ARG A 64 -5.14 13.34 -12.55
N LEU A 65 -4.69 12.22 -11.99
CA LEU A 65 -3.33 12.06 -11.47
C LEU A 65 -2.28 11.92 -12.58
N TYR A 66 -2.59 11.13 -13.61
CA TYR A 66 -1.69 10.83 -14.73
C TYR A 66 -1.05 12.06 -15.40
N PRO A 67 -1.78 13.11 -15.82
CA PRO A 67 -1.18 14.28 -16.47
C PRO A 67 -0.20 15.04 -15.56
N ILE A 68 -0.34 14.92 -14.25
CA ILE A 68 0.58 15.53 -13.29
C ILE A 68 1.89 14.75 -13.23
N LEU A 69 1.79 13.42 -13.24
CA LEU A 69 2.95 12.53 -13.12
C LEU A 69 3.70 12.35 -14.45
N LYS A 70 3.00 12.33 -15.59
CA LYS A 70 3.59 11.94 -16.89
C LYS A 70 4.74 12.82 -17.38
N ASN A 71 4.77 14.06 -16.90
CA ASN A 71 5.81 15.04 -17.25
C ASN A 71 6.87 15.21 -16.14
N HIS A 72 6.74 14.49 -15.03
CA HIS A 72 7.71 14.55 -13.94
C HIS A 72 9.06 14.01 -14.40
N ARG A 73 10.13 14.75 -14.11
CA ARG A 73 11.51 14.37 -14.43
C ARG A 73 12.18 13.87 -13.16
N GLY A 74 12.15 12.56 -12.95
CA GLY A 74 12.74 11.94 -11.77
C GLY A 74 12.04 10.63 -11.40
N PRO A 75 12.61 9.87 -10.45
CA PRO A 75 12.01 8.64 -10.00
C PRO A 75 10.72 8.92 -9.20
N ILE A 76 9.67 8.14 -9.47
CA ILE A 76 8.37 8.30 -8.80
C ILE A 76 8.14 7.13 -7.83
N THR A 77 7.98 7.46 -6.55
CA THR A 77 7.50 6.51 -5.52
C THR A 77 6.07 6.87 -5.14
N LEU A 78 5.13 5.95 -5.35
CA LEU A 78 3.74 6.08 -4.90
C LEU A 78 3.52 5.21 -3.67
N ILE A 79 3.03 5.82 -2.58
CA ILE A 79 2.53 5.09 -1.41
C ILE A 79 1.02 5.21 -1.40
N THR A 80 0.34 4.06 -1.44
CA THR A 80 -1.12 4.00 -1.46
C THR A 80 -1.64 3.16 -0.30
N HIS A 81 -2.86 3.44 0.11
CA HIS A 81 -3.57 2.64 1.10
C HIS A 81 -4.94 2.25 0.53
N SER A 82 -5.37 1.01 0.81
CA SER A 82 -6.68 0.53 0.38
C SER A 82 -6.90 0.68 -1.13
N HIS A 83 -8.04 1.22 -1.55
CA HIS A 83 -8.37 1.49 -2.95
C HIS A 83 -7.49 2.52 -3.66
N GLY A 84 -6.63 3.26 -2.95
CA GLY A 84 -5.60 4.06 -3.59
C GLY A 84 -4.69 3.22 -4.49
N ALA A 85 -4.53 1.93 -4.19
CA ALA A 85 -3.80 1.00 -5.04
C ALA A 85 -4.48 0.83 -6.41
N ASN A 86 -5.80 0.68 -6.47
CA ASN A 86 -6.51 0.55 -7.74
C ASN A 86 -6.45 1.85 -8.57
N VAL A 87 -6.45 3.02 -7.93
CA VAL A 87 -6.22 4.30 -8.60
C VAL A 87 -4.81 4.33 -9.22
N ALA A 88 -3.78 3.94 -8.47
CA ALA A 88 -2.43 3.86 -8.98
C ALA A 88 -2.31 2.87 -10.14
N LEU A 89 -2.92 1.68 -10.04
CA LEU A 89 -2.92 0.67 -11.11
C LEU A 89 -3.53 1.19 -12.41
N TYR A 90 -4.58 2.01 -12.33
CA TYR A 90 -5.17 2.64 -13.51
C TYR A 90 -4.23 3.62 -14.24
N LEU A 91 -3.14 4.08 -13.62
CA LEU A 91 -2.13 4.87 -14.33
C LEU A 91 -1.51 4.10 -15.50
N ALA A 92 -1.40 2.77 -15.41
CA ALA A 92 -0.97 1.94 -16.53
C ALA A 92 -1.96 1.99 -17.70
N LYS A 93 -3.26 1.95 -17.43
CA LYS A 93 -4.31 2.14 -18.44
C LYS A 93 -4.24 3.54 -19.06
N CYS A 94 -4.00 4.58 -18.25
CA CYS A 94 -3.81 5.94 -18.75
C CYS A 94 -2.61 6.04 -19.69
N ALA A 95 -1.46 5.49 -19.30
CA ALA A 95 -0.24 5.52 -20.11
C ALA A 95 -0.42 4.75 -21.43
N GLN A 96 -1.07 3.58 -21.39
CA GLN A 96 -1.41 2.81 -22.58
C GLN A 96 -2.29 3.61 -23.55
N LEU A 97 -3.33 4.29 -23.05
CA LEU A 97 -4.22 5.11 -23.87
C LEU A 97 -3.55 6.37 -24.43
N ASP A 98 -2.59 6.94 -23.69
CA ASP A 98 -1.77 8.09 -24.11
C ASP A 98 -0.65 7.69 -25.08
N GLY A 99 -0.42 6.39 -25.29
CA GLY A 99 0.70 5.88 -26.10
C GLY A 99 2.08 6.19 -25.49
N ASN A 100 2.15 6.43 -24.18
CA ASN A 100 3.38 6.85 -23.51
C ASN A 100 4.13 5.65 -22.92
N GLU A 101 4.99 5.05 -23.74
CA GLU A 101 5.81 3.89 -23.35
C GLU A 101 6.95 4.24 -22.36
N ASN A 102 7.29 5.53 -22.23
CA ASN A 102 8.37 5.99 -21.36
C ASN A 102 7.89 6.31 -19.93
N PHE A 103 6.58 6.38 -19.71
CA PHE A 103 6.04 6.66 -18.38
C PHE A 103 6.26 5.47 -17.46
N THR A 104 6.97 5.71 -16.35
CA THR A 104 7.23 4.69 -15.35
C THR A 104 7.04 5.22 -13.93
N ILE A 105 6.67 4.31 -13.04
CA ILE A 105 6.61 4.46 -11.59
C ILE A 105 7.68 3.52 -11.03
N ASP A 106 8.73 4.09 -10.46
CA ASP A 106 9.87 3.32 -9.95
C ASP A 106 9.47 2.41 -8.80
N ARG A 107 8.61 2.88 -7.91
CA ARG A 107 8.10 2.08 -6.79
C ARG A 107 6.64 2.36 -6.53
N LEU A 108 5.82 1.31 -6.56
CA LEU A 108 4.46 1.34 -6.07
C LEU A 108 4.38 0.56 -4.76
N ILE A 109 4.20 1.27 -3.65
CA ILE A 109 4.04 0.70 -2.31
C ILE A 109 2.54 0.69 -2.00
N VAL A 110 1.94 -0.49 -1.92
CA VAL A 110 0.51 -0.66 -1.65
C VAL A 110 0.30 -1.23 -0.25
N LEU A 111 -0.44 -0.50 0.58
CA LEU A 111 -0.73 -0.85 1.96
C LEU A 111 -2.18 -1.32 2.08
N ALA A 112 -2.37 -2.60 2.43
CA ALA A 112 -3.67 -3.24 2.52
C ALA A 112 -4.57 -3.05 1.27
N PRO A 113 -4.08 -3.31 0.04
CA PRO A 113 -4.92 -3.18 -1.14
C PRO A 113 -6.00 -4.28 -1.17
N PRO A 114 -7.23 -3.96 -1.60
CA PRO A 114 -8.12 -4.94 -2.18
C PRO A 114 -7.68 -5.21 -3.62
N VAL A 115 -7.23 -6.45 -3.89
CA VAL A 115 -6.81 -6.86 -5.23
C VAL A 115 -8.04 -7.24 -6.04
N GLN A 116 -8.29 -6.49 -7.12
CA GLN A 116 -9.53 -6.55 -7.89
C GLN A 116 -9.31 -7.01 -9.31
N GLU A 117 -10.19 -7.88 -9.83
CA GLU A 117 -10.08 -8.51 -11.15
C GLU A 117 -9.92 -7.46 -12.26
N ALA A 118 -10.76 -6.43 -12.23
CA ALA A 118 -10.75 -5.34 -13.20
C ALA A 118 -9.43 -4.55 -13.28
N THR A 119 -8.60 -4.57 -12.22
CA THR A 119 -7.36 -3.76 -12.17
C THR A 119 -6.10 -4.58 -11.96
N LYS A 120 -6.19 -5.82 -11.47
CA LYS A 120 -5.01 -6.61 -11.09
C LYS A 120 -4.07 -6.89 -12.25
N GLN A 121 -4.60 -6.97 -13.47
CA GLN A 121 -3.80 -7.11 -14.69
C GLN A 121 -2.81 -5.95 -14.91
N TYR A 122 -3.16 -4.74 -14.46
CA TYR A 122 -2.29 -3.58 -14.60
C TYR A 122 -1.07 -3.62 -13.69
N ALA A 123 -1.08 -4.45 -12.63
CA ALA A 123 0.08 -4.65 -11.78
C ALA A 123 1.26 -5.28 -12.56
N TYR A 124 0.99 -5.96 -13.67
CA TYR A 124 2.01 -6.57 -14.53
C TYR A 124 2.46 -5.67 -15.68
N SER A 125 1.97 -4.43 -15.73
CA SER A 125 2.38 -3.45 -16.74
C SER A 125 3.84 -3.01 -16.52
N PRO A 126 4.61 -2.77 -17.61
CA PRO A 126 5.96 -2.20 -17.50
C PRO A 126 5.98 -0.78 -16.91
N VAL A 127 4.82 -0.14 -16.76
CA VAL A 127 4.68 1.14 -16.05
C VAL A 127 5.17 1.03 -14.60
N PHE A 128 5.07 -0.12 -13.94
CA PHE A 128 5.56 -0.29 -12.57
C PHE A 128 6.86 -1.08 -12.55
N LYS A 129 7.97 -0.44 -12.18
CA LYS A 129 9.27 -1.13 -12.08
C LYS A 129 9.34 -2.08 -10.90
N GLU A 130 8.76 -1.68 -9.77
CA GLU A 130 8.67 -2.49 -8.55
C GLU A 130 7.35 -2.23 -7.82
N ILE A 131 6.71 -3.29 -7.32
CA ILE A 131 5.48 -3.23 -6.53
C ILE A 131 5.71 -3.94 -5.19
N TYR A 132 5.50 -3.22 -4.09
CA TYR A 132 5.54 -3.76 -2.73
C TYR A 132 4.12 -3.85 -2.17
N ASN A 133 3.59 -5.07 -2.09
CA ASN A 133 2.28 -5.36 -1.54
C ASN A 133 2.35 -5.80 -0.08
N PHE A 134 2.00 -4.90 0.84
CA PHE A 134 1.89 -5.20 2.25
C PHE A 134 0.43 -5.52 2.61
N TYR A 135 0.15 -6.76 3.01
CA TYR A 135 -1.20 -7.24 3.27
C TYR A 135 -1.32 -7.93 4.63
N SER A 136 -2.56 -8.17 5.09
CA SER A 136 -2.83 -8.91 6.32
C SER A 136 -3.96 -9.92 6.13
N THR A 137 -3.76 -11.12 6.67
CA THR A 137 -4.77 -12.20 6.60
C THR A 137 -6.01 -11.94 7.43
N ALA A 138 -5.90 -11.13 8.50
CA ALA A 138 -7.06 -10.76 9.33
C ALA A 138 -7.67 -9.42 8.94
N ASP A 139 -7.14 -8.76 7.91
CA ASP A 139 -7.78 -7.58 7.37
C ASP A 139 -8.99 -8.01 6.51
N PHE A 140 -10.17 -7.83 7.09
CA PHE A 140 -11.43 -8.08 6.41
C PHE A 140 -11.71 -7.02 5.33
N MET A 141 -11.28 -5.77 5.51
CA MET A 141 -11.56 -4.69 4.54
C MET A 141 -10.91 -4.96 3.18
N GLN A 142 -9.75 -5.63 3.15
CA GLN A 142 -9.10 -6.03 1.89
C GLN A 142 -9.95 -6.97 1.03
N VAL A 143 -10.85 -7.75 1.64
CA VAL A 143 -11.68 -8.73 0.92
C VAL A 143 -13.15 -8.35 0.88
N ALA A 144 -13.61 -7.50 1.81
CA ALA A 144 -15.00 -7.12 1.96
C ALA A 144 -15.58 -6.36 0.77
N ASP A 145 -14.76 -5.72 -0.07
CA ASP A 145 -15.27 -5.06 -1.27
C ASP A 145 -15.78 -6.09 -2.27
N MET A 146 -17.11 -6.12 -2.41
CA MET A 146 -17.85 -7.06 -3.24
C MET A 146 -17.76 -6.65 -4.72
N GLN A 147 -16.67 -7.04 -5.38
CA GLN A 147 -16.41 -6.66 -6.77
C GLN A 147 -17.58 -7.00 -7.71
N LYS A 148 -18.25 -8.12 -7.48
CA LYS A 148 -19.37 -8.58 -8.31
C LYS A 148 -20.60 -7.67 -8.24
N ALA A 149 -20.71 -6.83 -7.19
CA ALA A 149 -21.82 -5.89 -7.02
C ALA A 149 -21.74 -4.70 -8.00
N TYR A 150 -20.58 -4.46 -8.63
CA TYR A 150 -20.40 -3.39 -9.59
C TYR A 150 -20.49 -3.93 -11.02
N THR A 151 -21.41 -3.37 -11.81
CA THR A 151 -21.51 -3.70 -13.24
C THR A 151 -20.22 -3.38 -14.00
N GLU A 152 -19.48 -2.39 -13.52
CA GLU A 152 -18.22 -1.92 -14.08
C GLU A 152 -17.11 -2.97 -13.98
N SER A 153 -17.15 -3.87 -12.99
CA SER A 153 -16.18 -4.97 -12.88
C SER A 153 -16.14 -5.83 -14.14
N TYR A 154 -17.30 -6.07 -14.76
CA TYR A 154 -17.40 -6.85 -16.00
C TYR A 154 -17.02 -6.04 -17.24
N LYS A 155 -17.16 -4.71 -17.20
CA LYS A 155 -16.78 -3.83 -18.32
C LYS A 155 -15.26 -3.63 -18.38
N GLU A 156 -14.63 -3.61 -17.22
CA GLU A 156 -13.20 -3.29 -17.07
C GLU A 156 -12.31 -4.55 -17.10
N ALA A 157 -12.85 -5.71 -16.74
CA ALA A 157 -12.14 -6.98 -16.86
C ALA A 157 -12.07 -7.47 -18.32
N PRO A 158 -11.07 -8.30 -18.67
CA PRO A 158 -11.01 -8.92 -20.00
C PRO A 158 -12.29 -9.74 -20.32
N PRO A 159 -12.67 -9.85 -21.60
CA PRO A 159 -13.81 -10.67 -22.01
C PRO A 159 -13.66 -12.13 -21.56
N GLY A 160 -14.71 -12.69 -20.96
CA GLY A 160 -14.73 -14.07 -20.48
C GLY A 160 -14.09 -14.29 -19.11
N THR A 161 -13.56 -13.24 -18.46
CA THR A 161 -13.00 -13.34 -17.11
C THR A 161 -14.08 -13.59 -16.06
N PHE A 162 -13.86 -14.60 -15.22
CA PHE A 162 -14.67 -14.84 -14.03
C PHE A 162 -14.38 -13.76 -12.97
N ILE A 163 -15.41 -13.02 -12.55
CA ILE A 163 -15.30 -12.02 -11.48
C ILE A 163 -15.66 -12.67 -10.13
N PRO A 164 -14.72 -12.80 -9.19
CA PRO A 164 -15.02 -13.32 -7.86
C PRO A 164 -15.95 -12.38 -7.10
N LEU A 165 -16.69 -12.92 -6.12
CA LEU A 165 -17.58 -12.11 -5.29
C LEU A 165 -16.80 -11.05 -4.50
N PHE A 166 -15.66 -11.45 -3.93
CA PHE A 166 -14.84 -10.67 -3.02
C PHE A 166 -13.48 -10.34 -3.63
N SER A 167 -12.80 -9.37 -3.03
CA SER A 167 -11.44 -8.99 -3.41
C SER A 167 -10.39 -9.98 -2.89
N GLU A 168 -9.27 -10.10 -3.59
CA GLU A 168 -8.11 -10.88 -3.17
C GLU A 168 -7.17 -10.00 -2.31
N ARG A 169 -6.19 -10.62 -1.65
CA ARG A 169 -5.17 -9.88 -0.87
C ARG A 169 -3.83 -9.77 -1.58
N THR A 170 -3.61 -10.65 -2.56
CA THR A 170 -2.32 -10.88 -3.22
C THR A 170 -2.53 -10.90 -4.73
N TYR A 171 -1.50 -10.48 -5.45
CA TYR A 171 -1.39 -10.65 -6.89
C TYR A 171 -0.84 -12.04 -7.21
N ALA A 172 -0.95 -12.47 -8.45
CA ALA A 172 -0.18 -13.61 -8.92
C ALA A 172 1.33 -13.24 -8.86
N PRO A 173 2.22 -14.21 -8.64
CA PRO A 173 3.65 -13.95 -8.60
C PRO A 173 4.16 -13.28 -9.90
N ALA A 174 5.00 -12.25 -9.76
CA ALA A 174 5.74 -11.64 -10.87
C ALA A 174 7.11 -11.11 -10.38
N PRO A 175 8.16 -11.06 -11.25
CA PRO A 175 9.52 -10.73 -10.84
C PRO A 175 9.69 -9.35 -10.19
N HIS A 176 8.80 -8.41 -10.49
CA HIS A 176 8.79 -7.05 -9.94
C HIS A 176 7.74 -6.85 -8.82
N ILE A 177 7.06 -7.91 -8.39
CA ILE A 177 6.07 -7.85 -7.31
C ILE A 177 6.63 -8.55 -6.07
N ARG A 178 6.70 -7.82 -4.96
CA ARG A 178 7.08 -8.32 -3.63
C ARG A 178 5.86 -8.30 -2.73
N GLN A 179 5.50 -9.44 -2.16
CA GLN A 179 4.30 -9.58 -1.32
C GLN A 179 4.70 -9.95 0.09
N VAL A 180 4.23 -9.16 1.06
CA VAL A 180 4.62 -9.26 2.47
C VAL A 180 3.38 -9.32 3.34
N ARG A 181 3.21 -10.44 4.04
CA ARG A 181 2.22 -10.60 5.10
C ARG A 181 2.70 -9.90 6.36
N MET A 182 1.93 -8.94 6.84
CA MET A 182 2.30 -8.10 7.96
C MET A 182 1.67 -8.55 9.27
N LEU A 183 2.53 -8.67 10.30
CA LEU A 183 2.15 -8.90 11.68
C LEU A 183 2.68 -7.77 12.58
N ILE A 184 1.96 -7.48 13.66
CA ILE A 184 2.43 -6.68 14.79
C ILE A 184 2.31 -7.56 16.02
N ASP A 185 3.41 -7.74 16.76
CA ASP A 185 3.44 -8.59 17.95
C ASP A 185 2.96 -10.03 17.71
N GLY A 186 3.31 -10.58 16.55
CA GLY A 186 2.89 -11.91 16.10
C GLY A 186 1.43 -11.97 15.66
N GLN A 187 0.69 -10.86 15.64
CA GLN A 187 -0.72 -10.81 15.27
C GLN A 187 -0.97 -10.15 13.94
N SER A 188 -1.93 -10.70 13.20
CA SER A 188 -2.42 -10.08 11.98
C SER A 188 -3.02 -8.72 12.28
N ILE A 189 -2.66 -7.74 11.48
CA ILE A 189 -3.05 -6.35 11.68
C ILE A 189 -4.35 -6.02 10.94
N SER A 190 -5.11 -5.05 11.42
CA SER A 190 -6.31 -4.57 10.72
C SER A 190 -5.98 -3.45 9.72
N HIS A 191 -6.93 -3.12 8.86
CA HIS A 191 -6.80 -2.12 7.79
C HIS A 191 -6.13 -0.81 8.18
N LEU A 192 -6.52 -0.24 9.32
CA LEU A 192 -6.00 1.06 9.78
C LEU A 192 -4.62 0.97 10.41
N HIS A 193 -4.16 -0.22 10.83
CA HIS A 193 -2.83 -0.36 11.44
C HIS A 193 -1.71 0.01 10.47
N PHE A 194 -1.92 -0.18 9.16
CA PHE A 194 -0.98 0.23 8.12
C PHE A 194 -0.73 1.75 8.07
N LEU A 195 -1.66 2.56 8.58
CA LEU A 195 -1.54 4.02 8.63
C LEU A 195 -1.02 4.54 9.97
N LEU A 196 -0.88 3.66 10.97
CA LEU A 196 -0.40 4.08 12.29
C LEU A 196 1.11 4.31 12.26
N THR A 197 1.57 5.28 13.05
CA THR A 197 3.00 5.61 13.21
C THR A 197 3.86 4.38 13.51
N ARG A 198 3.31 3.41 14.26
CA ARG A 198 4.02 2.16 14.56
C ARG A 198 4.40 1.37 13.30
N PHE A 199 3.53 1.32 12.30
CA PHE A 199 3.82 0.67 11.02
C PHE A 199 4.70 1.57 10.16
N ILE A 200 4.27 2.82 9.96
CA ILE A 200 4.89 3.79 9.05
C ILE A 200 6.37 4.05 9.40
N LYS A 201 6.72 4.14 10.70
CA LYS A 201 8.11 4.35 11.14
C LYS A 201 9.07 3.24 10.68
N HIS A 202 8.53 2.05 10.41
CA HIS A 202 9.31 0.89 9.99
C HIS A 202 9.24 0.64 8.48
N LEU A 203 8.41 1.38 7.73
CA LEU A 203 8.21 1.16 6.30
C LEU A 203 9.54 1.10 5.51
N PRO A 204 10.54 1.99 5.73
CA PRO A 204 11.82 1.89 5.03
C PRO A 204 12.51 0.53 5.23
N LEU A 205 12.59 0.05 6.48
CA LEU A 205 13.18 -1.26 6.77
C LEU A 205 12.33 -2.41 6.20
N LEU A 206 11.01 -2.28 6.22
CA LEU A 206 10.11 -3.28 5.63
C LEU A 206 10.35 -3.43 4.11
N LEU A 207 10.64 -2.32 3.41
CA LEU A 207 11.00 -2.37 1.99
C LEU A 207 12.33 -3.12 1.79
N THR A 208 13.35 -2.86 2.60
CA THR A 208 14.62 -3.61 2.56
C THR A 208 14.41 -5.10 2.83
N LEU A 209 13.58 -5.45 3.83
CA LEU A 209 13.26 -6.85 4.13
C LEU A 209 12.52 -7.53 2.97
N ALA A 210 11.62 -6.81 2.30
CA ALA A 210 10.89 -7.29 1.14
C ALA A 210 11.79 -7.48 -0.10
N GLN A 211 12.79 -6.61 -0.29
CA GLN A 211 13.79 -6.76 -1.35
C GLN A 211 14.66 -8.00 -1.13
N ASN A 212 15.01 -8.27 0.13
CA ASN A 212 15.93 -9.34 0.49
C ASN A 212 15.26 -10.73 0.63
N SER A 213 13.94 -10.85 0.44
CA SER A 213 13.21 -12.11 0.71
C SER A 213 13.36 -13.21 -0.37
N GLY A 214 14.48 -13.25 -1.09
CA GLY A 214 14.87 -14.32 -2.02
C GLY A 214 14.50 -14.10 -3.50
N GLU A 215 15.01 -14.97 -4.37
CA GLU A 215 14.77 -14.98 -5.82
C GLU A 215 13.29 -15.21 -6.17
N TYR A 216 12.86 -14.87 -7.39
CA TYR A 216 11.48 -14.92 -7.88
C TYR A 216 10.64 -16.15 -7.44
N ALA A 217 11.23 -17.34 -7.34
CA ALA A 217 10.56 -18.54 -6.83
C ALA A 217 9.99 -18.38 -5.40
N SER A 218 10.61 -17.53 -4.57
CA SER A 218 10.13 -17.19 -3.22
C SER A 218 8.93 -16.24 -3.21
N THR A 219 8.62 -15.55 -4.31
CA THR A 219 7.41 -14.69 -4.38
C THR A 219 6.10 -15.50 -4.46
N SER A 220 6.20 -16.80 -4.79
CA SER A 220 5.11 -17.75 -4.61
C SER A 220 4.80 -18.01 -3.13
N HIS A 221 5.80 -17.87 -2.26
CA HIS A 221 5.71 -18.03 -0.81
C HIS A 221 5.80 -16.65 -0.13
N CYS A 222 4.67 -15.99 0.02
CA CYS A 222 4.55 -14.68 0.65
C CYS A 222 5.45 -14.57 1.90
N SER A 223 6.38 -13.61 1.90
CA SER A 223 7.23 -13.34 3.08
C SER A 223 6.36 -12.89 4.25
N ILE A 224 6.71 -13.29 5.47
CA ILE A 224 5.96 -12.92 6.67
C ILE A 224 6.87 -12.05 7.52
N VAL A 225 6.46 -10.82 7.79
CA VAL A 225 7.26 -9.89 8.59
C VAL A 225 6.49 -9.48 9.82
N ASN A 226 7.15 -9.56 10.98
CA ASN A 226 6.61 -9.10 12.24
C ASN A 226 7.28 -7.79 12.68
N ILE A 227 6.45 -6.84 13.12
CA ILE A 227 6.90 -5.64 13.82
C ILE A 227 6.75 -5.89 15.33
N PRO A 228 7.86 -6.12 16.08
CA PRO A 228 7.80 -6.39 17.51
C PRO A 228 7.40 -5.15 18.34
N ARG A 229 7.17 -5.36 19.64
CA ARG A 229 6.86 -4.29 20.60
C ARG A 229 8.04 -3.34 20.79
N GLY A 230 7.69 -2.10 21.14
CA GLY A 230 8.65 -1.06 21.50
C GLY A 230 9.45 -0.57 20.28
N ASN A 231 10.77 -0.54 20.46
CA ASN A 231 11.73 -0.04 19.48
C ASN A 231 12.53 -1.16 18.80
N ALA A 232 12.17 -2.43 19.02
CA ALA A 232 12.82 -3.55 18.34
C ALA A 232 12.55 -3.49 16.82
N LEU A 233 13.51 -3.99 16.05
CA LEU A 233 13.46 -3.96 14.58
C LEU A 233 12.53 -5.05 14.03
N PRO A 234 11.77 -4.76 12.96
CA PRO A 234 11.06 -5.77 12.18
C PRO A 234 11.97 -6.91 11.72
N TYR A 235 11.40 -8.12 11.62
CA TYR A 235 12.12 -9.32 11.21
C TYR A 235 11.22 -10.32 10.47
N HIS A 236 11.84 -11.17 9.64
CA HIS A 236 11.17 -12.25 8.94
C HIS A 236 10.75 -13.37 9.90
N LEU A 237 9.56 -13.91 9.67
CA LEU A 237 9.05 -15.10 10.32
C LEU A 237 8.92 -16.23 9.31
N VAL A 238 9.29 -17.43 9.73
CA VAL A 238 8.98 -18.66 9.00
C VAL A 238 7.58 -19.12 9.39
N GLU A 239 6.79 -19.63 8.46
CA GLU A 239 5.40 -20.04 8.70
C GLU A 239 5.24 -21.01 9.88
N GLY A 240 6.22 -21.92 10.07
CA GLY A 240 6.26 -22.83 11.22
C GLY A 240 6.32 -22.13 12.60
N GLN A 241 6.84 -20.91 12.66
CA GLN A 241 6.91 -20.11 13.90
C GLN A 241 5.57 -19.47 14.29
N LEU A 242 4.58 -19.44 13.38
CA LEU A 242 3.26 -18.87 13.66
C LEU A 242 2.38 -19.79 14.51
N LYS A 243 2.49 -21.11 14.32
CA LYS A 243 1.66 -22.10 15.01
C LYS A 243 1.85 -22.10 16.53
N ASN A 244 3.06 -21.77 17.00
CA ASN A 244 3.40 -21.79 18.42
C ASN A 244 3.19 -20.43 19.14
N ASN A 245 2.93 -19.35 18.38
CA ASN A 245 2.88 -17.98 18.90
C ASN A 245 1.52 -17.30 18.70
N TYR A 246 0.52 -18.00 18.15
CA TYR A 246 -0.82 -17.44 18.01
C TYR A 246 -1.46 -17.30 19.39
N ILE A 247 -1.57 -16.06 19.85
CA ILE A 247 -2.35 -15.71 21.03
C ILE A 247 -3.71 -15.20 20.53
N PRO A 248 -4.83 -15.91 20.82
CA PRO A 248 -6.16 -15.42 20.51
C PRO A 248 -6.35 -14.02 21.07
N ARG A 249 -6.98 -13.10 20.31
CA ARG A 249 -7.16 -11.70 20.74
C ARG A 249 -7.89 -11.59 22.09
N SER A 250 -8.78 -12.52 22.40
CA SER A 250 -9.46 -12.64 23.70
C SER A 250 -8.50 -12.92 24.88
N GLN A 251 -7.41 -13.62 24.62
CA GLN A 251 -6.35 -13.89 25.60
C GLN A 251 -5.25 -12.84 25.56
N TYR A 252 -5.16 -12.05 24.49
CA TYR A 252 -4.11 -11.06 24.30
C TYR A 252 -4.12 -9.98 25.37
N ASP A 253 -5.27 -9.38 25.68
CA ASP A 253 -5.34 -8.36 26.73
C ASP A 253 -5.11 -8.93 28.14
N ARG A 254 -5.37 -10.24 28.33
CA ARG A 254 -5.07 -10.94 29.58
C ARG A 254 -3.56 -11.20 29.70
N ILE A 255 -2.93 -11.75 28.67
CA ILE A 255 -1.48 -11.99 28.63
C ILE A 255 -0.71 -10.66 28.67
N ARG A 256 -1.23 -9.59 28.04
CA ARG A 256 -0.69 -8.22 28.12
C ARG A 256 -0.65 -7.69 29.55
N ARG A 257 -1.66 -8.01 30.39
CA ARG A 257 -1.69 -7.61 31.80
C ARG A 257 -0.81 -8.47 32.70
N LEU A 258 -0.58 -9.73 32.31
CA LEU A 258 0.17 -10.71 33.09
C LEU A 258 1.66 -10.79 32.71
N ALA A 259 2.04 -10.29 31.53
CA ALA A 259 3.45 -10.22 31.14
C ALA A 259 4.17 -9.25 32.09
N PRO A 260 5.21 -9.69 32.82
CA PRO A 260 5.98 -8.79 33.66
C PRO A 260 6.49 -7.65 32.78
N LEU A 261 6.34 -6.41 33.27
CA LEU A 261 7.05 -5.27 32.70
C LEU A 261 8.52 -5.67 32.68
N LYS A 262 9.06 -6.00 31.50
CA LYS A 262 10.50 -6.16 31.35
C LYS A 262 11.06 -4.78 31.66
N SER A 263 11.59 -4.64 32.88
CA SER A 263 12.40 -3.51 33.30
C SER A 263 13.56 -3.40 32.31
N ASN A 264 13.56 -2.31 31.55
CA ASN A 264 14.79 -1.79 30.97
C ASN A 264 15.53 -1.04 32.08
#